data_AF-A0A7W5JSW0-F1
#
_entry.id   AF-A0A7W5JSW0-F1
#
_cell.length_a   1.000
_cell.length_b   1.000
_cell.length_c   1.000
_cell.angle_alpha   90.00
_cell.angle_beta   90.00
_cell.angle_gamma   90.00
#
_symmetry.space_group_name_H-M   'P 1'
#
loop_
_entity.id
_entity.type
_entity.pdbx_description
1 polymer ?
#
loop_
_entity_poly.entity_id
_entity_poly.type
_entity_poly.pdbx_seq_one_letter_code
_entity_poly.pdbx_strand_id
1 'polypeptide(L)'
;MRGIGNRNRTSSQSGAPLKAAAIRPAAELLVEQGAPTTLTLRAFGTEQLASLKAGWRALPGQRSGISWRYFLMLAGVPGVKADRMICRLVQEASGRPKPVLTPSSAGQAVKVAACRMSVPVITLDHAIWRWQSGRSR
;
A
#
# COMPACT_ATOMS: atom_id res chain seq x y z
N MET A 1 -30.81 3.85 -3.49
CA MET A 1 -29.45 3.29 -3.38
C MET A 1 -29.35 2.45 -2.12
N ARG A 2 -29.03 1.15 -2.21
CA ARG A 2 -28.78 0.31 -1.01
C ARG A 2 -27.37 0.63 -0.49
N GLY A 3 -27.27 1.10 0.75
CA GLY A 3 -25.99 1.33 1.41
C GLY A 3 -25.22 0.02 1.60
N ILE A 4 -23.89 0.07 1.54
CA ILE A 4 -23.05 -1.09 1.84
C ILE A 4 -23.22 -1.44 3.33
N GLY A 5 -23.88 -2.56 3.63
CA GLY A 5 -24.35 -2.93 4.98
C GLY A 5 -23.27 -3.34 5.99
N ASN A 6 -21.98 -3.27 5.66
CA ASN A 6 -20.93 -3.52 6.64
C ASN A 6 -20.70 -2.28 7.52
N ARG A 7 -20.80 -2.44 8.85
CA ARG A 7 -20.54 -1.37 9.84
C ARG A 7 -19.08 -1.36 10.30
N ASN A 8 -18.16 -1.81 9.45
CA ASN A 8 -16.75 -1.87 9.79
C ASN A 8 -16.19 -0.45 9.89
N ARG A 9 -15.59 -0.12 11.03
CA ARG A 9 -14.91 1.17 11.23
C ARG A 9 -13.55 1.19 10.51
N THR A 10 -13.09 2.39 10.16
CA THR A 10 -11.75 2.61 9.58
C THR A 10 -10.62 2.45 10.60
N SER A 11 -10.93 2.54 11.89
CA SER A 11 -10.00 2.26 13.00
C SER A 11 -10.73 1.68 14.21
N SER A 12 -9.97 1.23 15.22
CA SER A 12 -10.51 0.73 16.48
C SER A 12 -11.06 1.83 17.39
N GLN A 13 -10.79 3.11 17.10
CA GLN A 13 -11.25 4.22 17.94
C GLN A 13 -12.77 4.37 17.90
N SER A 14 -13.34 4.78 19.03
CA SER A 14 -14.75 5.11 19.13
C SER A 14 -15.09 6.27 18.18
N GLY A 15 -16.25 6.19 17.51
CA GLY A 15 -16.67 7.21 16.55
C GLY A 15 -15.90 7.22 15.22
N ALA A 16 -14.96 6.28 14.99
CA ALA A 16 -14.24 6.21 13.73
C ALA A 16 -15.20 6.01 12.54
N PRO A 17 -15.01 6.75 11.44
CA PRO A 17 -15.85 6.62 10.24
C PRO A 17 -15.98 5.19 9.75
N LEU A 18 -17.11 4.89 9.09
CA LEU A 18 -17.30 3.57 8.47
C LEU A 18 -16.43 3.43 7.23
N LYS A 19 -15.93 2.23 6.95
CA LYS A 19 -15.22 1.91 5.70
C LYS A 19 -16.07 2.25 4.48
N ALA A 20 -17.37 1.97 4.53
CA ALA A 20 -18.31 2.34 3.47
C ALA A 20 -18.31 3.86 3.21
N ALA A 21 -18.21 4.69 4.26
CA ALA A 21 -18.13 6.14 4.14
C ALA A 21 -16.79 6.63 3.56
N ALA A 22 -15.73 5.82 3.62
CA ALA A 22 -14.44 6.12 3.00
C ALA A 22 -14.36 5.65 1.53
N ILE A 23 -15.05 4.56 1.16
CA ILE A 23 -14.96 3.96 -0.19
C ILE A 23 -15.56 4.87 -1.26
N ARG A 24 -16.74 5.45 -1.02
CA ARG A 24 -17.40 6.30 -2.01
C ARG A 24 -16.57 7.55 -2.35
N PRO A 25 -16.12 8.36 -1.38
CA PRO A 25 -15.24 9.50 -1.65
C PRO A 25 -13.90 9.10 -2.29
N ALA A 26 -13.37 7.91 -1.99
CA ALA A 26 -12.17 7.41 -2.65
C ALA A 26 -12.40 7.13 -4.14
N ALA A 27 -13.56 6.56 -4.50
CA ALA A 27 -13.95 6.33 -5.88
C ALA A 27 -14.20 7.65 -6.63
N GLU A 28 -14.90 8.59 -6.01
CA GLU A 28 -15.16 9.93 -6.57
C GLU A 28 -13.85 10.67 -6.83
N LEU A 29 -12.93 10.69 -5.86
CA LEU A 29 -11.58 11.26 -6.02
C LEU A 29 -10.83 10.67 -7.23
N LEU A 30 -10.89 9.34 -7.42
CA LEU A 30 -10.23 8.69 -8.56
C LEU A 30 -10.82 9.15 -9.89
N VAL A 31 -12.14 9.29 -9.98
CA VAL A 31 -12.82 9.78 -11.19
C VAL A 31 -12.45 11.24 -11.45
N GLU A 32 -12.53 12.10 -10.43
CA GLU A 32 -12.23 13.54 -10.54
C GLU A 32 -10.77 13.82 -10.94
N GLN A 33 -9.83 12.99 -10.48
CA GLN A 33 -8.42 13.10 -10.83
C GLN A 33 -8.07 12.41 -12.17
N GLY A 34 -9.05 11.85 -12.89
CA GLY A 34 -8.83 11.22 -14.20
C GLY A 34 -8.29 9.79 -14.16
N ALA A 35 -8.44 9.09 -13.04
CA ALA A 35 -8.01 7.69 -12.83
C ALA A 35 -9.18 6.71 -12.58
N PRO A 36 -10.26 6.70 -13.39
CA PRO A 36 -11.43 5.83 -13.13
C PRO A 36 -11.13 4.34 -13.29
N THR A 37 -10.02 3.98 -13.97
CA THR A 37 -9.61 2.59 -14.21
C THR A 37 -8.17 2.34 -13.78
N THR A 38 -7.82 1.06 -13.56
CA THR A 38 -6.42 0.69 -13.29
C THR A 38 -5.51 0.98 -14.49
N LEU A 39 -6.04 0.95 -15.73
CA LEU A 39 -5.30 1.31 -16.94
C LEU A 39 -4.89 2.79 -16.91
N THR A 40 -5.84 3.70 -16.67
CA THR A 40 -5.58 5.14 -16.56
C THR A 40 -4.64 5.44 -15.40
N LEU A 41 -4.83 4.78 -14.25
CA LEU A 41 -3.97 4.98 -13.08
C LEU A 41 -2.52 4.54 -13.32
N ARG A 42 -2.30 3.45 -14.08
CA ARG A 42 -0.94 2.99 -14.45
C ARG A 42 -0.23 3.94 -15.41
N ALA A 43 -0.96 4.74 -16.17
CA ALA A 43 -0.40 5.75 -17.06
C ALA A 43 0.02 7.05 -16.34
N PHE A 44 -0.33 7.21 -15.07
CA PHE A 44 -0.02 8.44 -14.33
C PHE A 44 1.48 8.60 -14.07
N GLY A 45 1.98 9.81 -14.31
CA GLY A 45 3.32 10.22 -13.92
C GLY A 45 3.43 10.55 -12.42
N THR A 46 4.65 10.85 -11.98
CA THR A 46 4.98 11.12 -10.56
C THR A 46 4.13 12.24 -9.97
N GLU A 47 3.92 13.34 -10.69
CA GLU A 47 3.16 14.49 -10.21
C GLU A 47 1.67 14.18 -10.03
N GLN A 48 1.08 13.49 -11.01
CA GLN A 48 -0.33 13.05 -10.94
C GLN A 48 -0.54 12.10 -9.76
N LEU A 49 0.37 11.14 -9.55
CA LEU A 49 0.32 10.24 -8.40
C LEU A 49 0.53 10.97 -7.07
N ALA A 50 1.35 12.04 -7.04
CA ALA A 50 1.55 12.86 -5.85
C ALA A 50 0.29 13.67 -5.50
N SER A 51 -0.36 14.30 -6.49
CA SER A 51 -1.64 14.99 -6.33
C SER A 51 -2.72 14.04 -5.82
N LEU A 52 -2.89 12.89 -6.48
CA LEU A 52 -3.87 11.89 -6.09
C LEU A 52 -3.60 11.33 -4.67
N LYS A 53 -2.33 11.15 -4.29
CA LYS A 53 -1.96 10.78 -2.91
C LYS A 53 -2.35 11.85 -1.89
N ALA A 54 -2.22 13.13 -2.21
CA ALA A 54 -2.60 14.22 -1.32
C ALA A 54 -4.12 14.17 -1.04
N GLY A 55 -4.94 14.04 -2.10
CA GLY A 55 -6.38 13.83 -1.96
C GLY A 55 -6.72 12.57 -1.18
N TRP A 56 -6.03 11.45 -1.48
CA TRP A 56 -6.24 10.18 -0.78
C TRP A 56 -6.02 10.31 0.73
N ARG A 57 -4.99 11.04 1.16
CA ARG A 57 -4.68 11.23 2.59
C ARG A 57 -5.69 12.11 3.32
N ALA A 58 -6.44 12.94 2.62
CA ALA A 58 -7.53 13.73 3.21
C ALA A 58 -8.77 12.88 3.52
N LEU A 59 -8.88 11.68 2.94
CA LEU A 59 -10.03 10.81 3.14
C LEU A 59 -10.08 10.22 4.57
N PRO A 60 -11.30 9.99 5.10
CA PRO A 60 -11.50 9.34 6.40
C PRO A 60 -10.73 8.03 6.54
N GLY A 61 -9.88 7.94 7.57
CA GLY A 61 -9.08 6.75 7.86
C GLY A 61 -7.87 6.53 6.95
N GLN A 62 -7.56 7.46 6.03
CA GLN A 62 -6.45 7.32 5.07
C GLN A 62 -5.25 8.24 5.34
N ARG A 63 -5.30 9.06 6.40
CA ARG A 63 -4.27 10.07 6.75
C ARG A 63 -2.83 9.56 6.77
N SER A 64 -2.62 8.32 7.21
CA SER A 64 -1.30 7.68 7.28
C SER A 64 -0.69 7.41 5.90
N GLY A 65 -1.51 7.32 4.84
CA GLY A 65 -1.06 6.97 3.50
C GLY A 65 -0.59 5.52 3.35
N ILE A 66 -0.74 4.67 4.36
CA ILE A 66 -0.29 3.26 4.30
C ILE A 66 -1.08 2.46 3.25
N SER A 67 -2.37 2.76 3.12
CA SER A 67 -3.27 2.16 2.14
C SER A 67 -2.95 2.59 0.71
N TRP A 68 -2.50 3.84 0.51
CA TRP A 68 -2.18 4.38 -0.82
C TRP A 68 -1.17 3.51 -1.57
N ARG A 69 -0.05 3.17 -0.92
CA ARG A 69 0.99 2.35 -1.55
C ARG A 69 0.48 0.96 -1.92
N TYR A 70 -0.40 0.39 -1.08
CA TYR A 70 -0.99 -0.92 -1.34
C TYR A 70 -2.04 -0.88 -2.45
N PHE A 71 -2.86 0.17 -2.48
CA PHE A 71 -3.81 0.42 -3.56
C PHE A 71 -3.10 0.50 -4.92
N LEU A 72 -2.01 1.25 -5.02
CA LEU A 72 -1.19 1.32 -6.23
C LEU A 72 -0.66 -0.05 -6.66
N MET A 73 -0.15 -0.85 -5.71
CA MET A 73 0.33 -2.20 -6.00
C MET A 73 -0.79 -3.11 -6.52
N LEU A 74 -1.98 -3.07 -5.90
CA LEU A 74 -3.15 -3.83 -6.37
C LEU A 74 -3.64 -3.37 -7.75
N ALA A 75 -3.42 -2.10 -8.11
CA ALA A 75 -3.71 -1.57 -9.44
C ALA A 75 -2.61 -1.88 -10.48
N GLY A 76 -1.53 -2.53 -10.07
CA GLY A 76 -0.40 -2.89 -10.94
C GLY A 76 0.61 -1.76 -11.15
N VAL A 77 0.60 -0.72 -10.32
CA VAL A 77 1.65 0.31 -10.29
C VAL A 77 2.83 -0.24 -9.46
N PRO A 78 4.04 -0.37 -10.04
CA PRO A 78 5.18 -0.97 -9.35
C PRO A 78 5.54 -0.27 -8.04
N GLY A 79 5.79 -1.07 -6.99
CA GLY A 79 6.13 -0.58 -5.66
C GLY A 79 6.46 -1.73 -4.71
N VAL A 80 6.92 -1.38 -3.50
CA VAL A 80 7.16 -2.33 -2.39
C VAL A 80 6.39 -1.84 -1.19
N LYS A 81 5.48 -2.64 -0.61
CA LYS A 81 4.81 -2.23 0.61
C LYS A 81 5.73 -2.60 1.77
N ALA A 82 6.56 -1.67 2.21
CA ALA A 82 7.42 -1.88 3.37
C ALA A 82 6.61 -1.88 4.68
N ASP A 83 5.77 -2.90 4.85
CA ASP A 83 4.99 -3.13 6.06
C ASP A 83 5.81 -3.91 7.10
N ARG A 84 5.13 -4.33 8.17
CA ARG A 84 5.76 -5.06 9.26
C ARG A 84 6.46 -6.34 8.78
N MET A 85 5.95 -7.02 7.75
CA MET A 85 6.52 -8.28 7.26
C MET A 85 7.79 -8.04 6.47
N ILE A 86 7.78 -7.06 5.56
CA ILE A 86 9.01 -6.64 4.85
C ILE A 86 10.05 -6.16 5.86
N CYS A 87 9.69 -5.27 6.78
CA CYS A 87 10.62 -4.75 7.78
C CYS A 87 11.20 -5.87 8.66
N ARG A 88 10.38 -6.85 9.06
CA ARG A 88 10.82 -8.01 9.82
C ARG A 88 11.84 -8.84 9.04
N LEU A 89 11.54 -9.21 7.79
CA LEU A 89 12.45 -10.00 6.97
C LEU A 89 13.79 -9.27 6.77
N VAL A 90 13.76 -7.99 6.42
CA VAL A 90 15.01 -7.24 6.18
C VAL A 90 15.80 -7.10 7.47
N GLN A 91 15.14 -6.91 8.62
CA GLN A 91 15.81 -6.89 9.91
C GLN A 91 16.49 -8.23 10.22
N GLU A 92 15.77 -9.35 10.09
CA GLU A 92 16.30 -10.70 10.30
C GLU A 92 17.46 -11.01 9.36
N ALA A 93 17.30 -10.72 8.06
CA ALA A 93 18.31 -10.97 7.04
C ALA A 93 19.55 -10.06 7.17
N SER A 94 19.41 -8.87 7.78
CA SER A 94 20.52 -7.93 7.92
C SER A 94 21.54 -8.33 9.00
N GLY A 95 21.17 -9.21 9.93
CA GLY A 95 21.99 -9.55 11.10
C GLY A 95 22.27 -8.38 12.06
N ARG A 96 21.67 -7.20 11.84
CA ARG A 96 21.89 -6.01 12.67
C ARG A 96 21.02 -6.06 13.94
N PRO A 97 21.52 -5.58 15.09
CA PRO A 97 20.67 -5.43 16.28
C PRO A 97 19.55 -4.41 16.02
N LYS A 98 18.43 -4.53 16.73
CA LYS A 98 17.37 -3.51 16.71
C LYS A 98 17.88 -2.21 17.39
N PRO A 99 17.43 -1.01 16.96
CA PRO A 99 16.65 -0.69 15.76
C PRO A 99 17.56 -0.11 14.67
N VAL A 100 17.56 -0.69 13.45
CA VAL A 100 18.44 -0.15 12.37
C VAL A 100 17.73 0.03 11.02
N LEU A 101 16.43 -0.26 10.88
CA LEU A 101 15.76 -0.17 9.57
C LEU A 101 14.48 0.64 9.60
N THR A 102 14.41 1.64 8.72
CA THR A 102 13.18 2.37 8.42
C THR A 102 12.37 1.61 7.37
N PRO A 103 11.04 1.80 7.28
CA PRO A 103 10.25 1.24 6.19
C PRO A 103 10.80 1.62 4.80
N SER A 104 11.32 2.84 4.65
CA SER A 104 11.92 3.27 3.39
C SER A 104 13.17 2.46 3.06
N SER A 105 14.08 2.25 4.02
CA SER A 105 15.31 1.47 3.78
C SER A 105 15.00 -0.01 3.56
N ALA A 106 14.04 -0.59 4.28
CA ALA A 106 13.59 -1.96 4.06
C ALA A 106 12.98 -2.13 2.66
N GLY A 107 12.13 -1.19 2.23
CA GLY A 107 11.57 -1.19 0.88
C GLY A 107 12.64 -1.06 -0.21
N GLN A 108 13.69 -0.27 0.02
CA GLN A 108 14.80 -0.13 -0.92
C GLN A 108 15.66 -1.41 -0.97
N ALA A 109 15.91 -2.06 0.16
CA ALA A 109 16.64 -3.33 0.20
C ALA A 109 15.93 -4.40 -0.65
N VAL A 110 14.60 -4.51 -0.55
CA VAL A 110 13.80 -5.43 -1.38
C VAL A 110 13.88 -5.08 -2.86
N LYS A 111 13.83 -3.80 -3.24
CA LYS A 111 14.01 -3.37 -4.65
C LYS A 111 15.37 -3.79 -5.20
N VAL A 112 16.45 -3.57 -4.43
CA VAL A 112 17.80 -3.96 -4.83
C VAL A 112 17.93 -5.47 -4.92
N ALA A 113 17.35 -6.23 -3.99
CA ALA A 113 17.34 -7.69 -4.02
C ALA A 113 16.61 -8.22 -5.26
N ALA A 114 15.42 -7.70 -5.58
CA ALA A 114 14.66 -8.08 -6.77
C ALA A 114 15.45 -7.83 -8.05
N CYS A 115 16.13 -6.68 -8.15
CA CYS A 115 17.00 -6.34 -9.27
C CYS A 115 18.15 -7.35 -9.41
N ARG A 116 18.86 -7.67 -8.32
CA ARG A 116 19.95 -8.66 -8.33
C ARG A 116 19.49 -10.07 -8.70
N MET A 117 18.26 -10.43 -8.33
CA MET A 117 17.65 -11.73 -8.63
C MET A 117 17.02 -11.78 -10.03
N SER A 118 16.98 -10.66 -10.77
CA SER A 118 16.27 -10.54 -12.05
C SER A 118 14.79 -10.95 -11.97
N VAL A 119 14.11 -10.59 -10.87
CA VAL A 119 12.67 -10.86 -10.67
C VAL A 119 11.88 -9.56 -10.54
N PRO A 120 10.59 -9.54 -10.96
CA PRO A 120 9.73 -8.40 -10.70
C PRO A 120 9.61 -8.12 -9.20
N VAL A 121 9.72 -6.85 -8.80
CA VAL A 121 9.72 -6.48 -7.38
C VAL A 121 8.43 -6.88 -6.66
N ILE A 122 7.29 -6.86 -7.37
CA ILE A 122 5.99 -7.29 -6.84
C ILE A 122 5.96 -8.79 -6.55
N THR A 123 6.63 -9.59 -7.38
CA THR A 123 6.76 -11.04 -7.17
C THR A 123 7.55 -11.32 -5.90
N LEU A 124 8.65 -10.59 -5.68
CA LEU A 124 9.45 -10.72 -4.46
C LEU A 124 8.68 -10.24 -3.22
N ASP A 125 7.99 -9.10 -3.29
CA ASP A 125 7.15 -8.59 -2.19
C ASP A 125 6.07 -9.61 -1.77
N HIS A 126 5.34 -10.18 -2.74
CA HIS A 126 4.36 -11.25 -2.48
C HIS A 126 4.99 -12.52 -1.90
N ALA A 127 6.18 -12.91 -2.36
CA ALA A 127 6.89 -14.07 -1.83
C ALA A 127 7.31 -13.85 -0.36
N ILE A 128 7.87 -12.69 -0.04
CA ILE A 128 8.24 -12.31 1.34
C ILE A 128 7.01 -12.32 2.24
N TRP A 129 5.90 -11.75 1.77
CA TRP A 129 4.66 -11.71 2.55
C TRP A 129 4.13 -13.11 2.85
N ARG A 130 4.11 -14.03 1.88
CA ARG A 130 3.70 -15.44 2.10
C ARG A 130 4.58 -16.12 3.14
N TRP A 131 5.90 -15.93 3.04
CA TRP A 131 6.87 -16.47 4.00
C TRP A 131 6.63 -15.96 5.42
N GLN A 132 6.60 -14.63 5.60
CA GLN A 132 6.48 -14.00 6.91
C GLN A 132 5.09 -14.11 7.56
N SER A 133 4.05 -14.34 6.77
CA SER A 133 2.68 -14.56 7.28
C SER A 133 2.41 -16.01 7.67
N GLY A 134 3.34 -16.94 7.43
CA GLY A 134 3.14 -18.38 7.65
C GLY A 134 2.15 -19.01 6.67
N ARG A 135 1.80 -18.31 5.58
CA ARG A 135 0.88 -18.78 4.52
C ARG A 135 1.66 -19.36 3.34
N SER A 136 2.70 -20.13 3.63
CA SER A 136 3.64 -20.70 2.67
C SER A 136 3.09 -21.89 1.87
N ARG A 137 1.76 -22.11 1.89
CA ARG A 137 1.10 -23.21 1.18
C ARG A 137 0.65 -22.77 -0.20
#